data_AF-A0AA41V6V9-F1
#
_entry.id   AF-A0AA41V6V9-F1
#
_cell.length_a   1.000
_cell.length_b   1.000
_cell.length_c   1.000
_cell.angle_alpha   90.00
_cell.angle_beta   90.00
_cell.angle_gamma   90.00
#
_symmetry.space_group_name_H-M   'P 1'
#
loop_
_entity.id
_entity.type
_entity.pdbx_description
1 polymer ?
#
loop_
_entity_poly.entity_id
_entity_poly.type
_entity_poly.pdbx_seq_one_letter_code
_entity_poly.pdbx_strand_id
1 'polypeptide(L)'
;MTLFGVHCHHLTSLTNVNRKYSPAIHKTPIHYISFPYIYHFHFLTKPISKSSQIHSFHNSSSQKPLINNNFFSPEVILLFIYFIIFLSFRILSSILPSDFPNRWNNLIAFSEEAEIRVCNKYPSHLWQAIVASEDRRFFRHCGVDFIGIARAVSSWSSKGGGSTITQQLVKNTLLKNERTLSRKAVEIVLAILLERRISKWKILASYMSKVCQMGSLE
;
A
#
# COMPACT_ATOMS: atom_id res chain seq x y z
N MET A 1 49.87 20.06 -2.99
CA MET A 1 49.79 21.54 -2.99
C MET A 1 48.64 21.97 -3.89
N THR A 2 47.65 22.63 -3.29
CA THR A 2 46.82 23.76 -3.79
C THR A 2 47.08 24.24 -5.24
N LEU A 3 46.13 24.64 -6.08
CA LEU A 3 44.90 25.44 -5.97
C LEU A 3 43.89 25.03 -7.08
N PHE A 4 42.58 24.95 -6.83
CA PHE A 4 41.56 26.02 -7.00
C PHE A 4 41.55 26.75 -8.36
N GLY A 5 40.44 26.62 -9.09
CA GLY A 5 40.17 27.35 -10.32
C GLY A 5 38.70 27.22 -10.75
N VAL A 6 37.82 27.90 -10.01
CA VAL A 6 36.40 28.12 -10.32
C VAL A 6 36.29 29.12 -11.48
N HIS A 7 35.39 28.88 -12.44
CA HIS A 7 34.91 29.93 -13.33
C HIS A 7 33.39 29.97 -13.33
N CYS A 8 32.87 31.00 -12.66
CA CYS A 8 31.50 31.48 -12.72
C CYS A 8 31.47 32.69 -13.67
N HIS A 9 30.55 32.72 -14.62
CA HIS A 9 30.02 33.93 -15.24
C HIS A 9 28.49 33.75 -15.28
N HIS A 10 27.69 34.30 -14.36
CA HIS A 10 27.20 35.69 -14.18
C HIS A 10 25.98 36.04 -15.06
N LEU A 11 24.80 36.08 -14.39
CA LEU A 11 23.64 37.00 -14.54
C LEU A 11 22.87 36.96 -15.89
N THR A 12 21.57 37.25 -16.02
CA THR A 12 20.57 37.93 -15.17
C THR A 12 19.19 37.80 -15.80
N SER A 13 18.16 37.80 -14.96
CA SER A 13 16.86 38.49 -15.13
C SER A 13 15.82 38.00 -16.17
N LEU A 14 14.58 38.38 -15.85
CA LEU A 14 13.30 38.34 -16.60
C LEU A 14 12.44 37.12 -16.28
N THR A 15 11.61 37.17 -15.24
CA THR A 15 10.23 37.73 -15.22
C THR A 15 9.31 37.19 -16.32
N ASN A 16 8.11 36.79 -15.88
CA ASN A 16 6.89 36.57 -16.67
C ASN A 16 6.87 35.38 -17.64
N VAL A 17 6.32 34.26 -17.15
CA VAL A 17 5.48 33.39 -17.99
C VAL A 17 4.13 33.22 -17.31
N ASN A 18 3.24 34.16 -17.60
CA ASN A 18 1.80 33.96 -17.54
C ASN A 18 1.44 32.75 -18.42
N ARG A 19 0.92 31.67 -17.83
CA ARG A 19 0.11 30.69 -18.57
C ARG A 19 -1.31 30.68 -17.99
N LYS A 20 -2.16 31.47 -18.64
CA LYS A 20 -3.60 31.24 -18.75
C LYS A 20 -3.84 29.79 -19.18
N TYR A 21 -4.52 29.01 -18.37
CA TYR A 21 -5.35 27.90 -18.84
C TYR A 21 -6.60 27.85 -17.98
N SER A 22 -7.71 28.31 -18.56
CA SER A 22 -9.07 28.10 -18.09
C SER A 22 -9.80 27.37 -19.22
N PRO A 23 -10.30 26.14 -19.02
CA PRO A 23 -11.25 25.57 -19.94
C PRO A 23 -12.67 25.78 -19.40
N ALA A 24 -13.50 26.35 -20.28
CA ALA A 24 -14.94 26.46 -20.12
C ALA A 24 -15.57 25.06 -19.96
N ILE A 25 -16.40 24.91 -18.93
CA ILE A 25 -17.20 23.70 -18.70
C ILE A 25 -18.49 23.83 -19.52
N HIS A 26 -18.48 23.23 -20.71
CA HIS A 26 -19.69 22.97 -21.49
C HIS A 26 -20.41 21.78 -20.86
N LYS A 27 -21.56 22.03 -20.20
CA LYS A 27 -22.41 20.98 -19.65
C LYS A 27 -23.18 20.31 -20.80
N THR A 28 -22.91 19.03 -21.05
CA THR A 28 -23.82 18.14 -21.80
C THR A 28 -24.32 17.04 -20.87
N PRO A 29 -25.61 16.66 -20.93
CA PRO A 29 -26.20 15.69 -20.02
C PRO A 29 -25.77 14.27 -20.41
N ILE A 30 -25.15 13.54 -19.48
CA ILE A 30 -24.95 12.10 -19.64
C ILE A 30 -26.19 11.40 -19.12
N HIS A 31 -26.91 10.80 -20.05
CA HIS A 31 -28.08 9.96 -19.82
C HIS A 31 -27.72 8.74 -18.96
N TYR A 32 -28.58 8.45 -17.99
CA TYR A 32 -28.55 7.27 -17.14
C TYR A 32 -28.63 5.99 -18.00
N ILE A 33 -27.66 5.09 -17.83
CA ILE A 33 -27.76 3.71 -18.33
C ILE A 33 -28.20 2.85 -17.14
N SER A 34 -29.50 2.60 -17.06
CA SER A 34 -30.09 1.56 -16.23
C SER A 34 -29.84 0.20 -16.89
N PHE A 35 -29.09 -0.68 -16.22
CA PHE A 35 -28.98 -2.10 -16.59
C PHE A 35 -30.23 -2.84 -16.05
N PRO A 36 -31.05 -3.47 -16.90
CA PRO A 36 -32.15 -4.31 -16.44
C PRO A 36 -31.63 -5.73 -16.23
N TYR A 37 -31.62 -6.22 -14.98
CA TYR A 37 -31.57 -7.66 -14.72
C TYR A 37 -33.01 -8.18 -14.68
N ILE A 38 -33.46 -8.73 -15.80
CA ILE A 38 -34.72 -9.50 -15.91
C ILE A 38 -34.34 -10.98 -15.79
N TYR A 39 -34.69 -11.62 -14.66
CA TYR A 39 -34.86 -13.06 -14.62
C TYR A 39 -36.31 -13.38 -15.03
N HIS A 40 -36.50 -13.82 -16.28
CA HIS A 40 -37.78 -14.29 -16.77
C HIS A 40 -37.94 -15.78 -16.42
N PHE A 41 -38.58 -16.07 -15.29
CA PHE A 41 -38.97 -17.43 -14.90
C PHE A 41 -40.26 -17.80 -15.66
N HIS A 42 -40.15 -18.60 -16.73
CA HIS A 42 -41.32 -19.08 -17.46
C HIS A 42 -41.93 -20.28 -16.71
N PHE A 43 -42.99 -20.02 -15.95
CA PHE A 43 -43.83 -21.02 -15.31
C PHE A 43 -44.69 -21.71 -16.39
N LEU A 44 -44.31 -22.91 -16.82
CA LEU A 44 -45.13 -23.74 -17.72
C LEU A 44 -46.01 -24.68 -16.88
N THR A 45 -47.23 -24.24 -16.58
CA THR A 45 -48.31 -25.15 -16.17
C THR A 45 -48.92 -25.80 -17.41
N LYS A 46 -48.65 -27.09 -17.60
CA LYS A 46 -49.51 -27.96 -18.42
C LYS A 46 -50.53 -28.63 -17.51
N PRO A 47 -51.85 -28.53 -17.75
CA PRO A 47 -52.83 -29.33 -17.04
C PRO A 47 -53.07 -30.63 -17.82
N ILE A 48 -53.01 -31.79 -17.16
CA ILE A 48 -53.49 -33.06 -17.74
C ILE A 48 -54.35 -33.80 -16.70
N SER A 49 -55.64 -33.81 -17.01
CA SER A 49 -56.74 -34.75 -16.70
C SER A 49 -56.73 -35.63 -15.43
N LYS A 50 -57.86 -35.57 -14.72
CA LYS A 50 -58.36 -36.61 -13.80
C LYS A 50 -58.54 -37.96 -14.52
N SER A 51 -58.08 -39.04 -13.90
CA SER A 51 -58.89 -40.25 -13.72
C SER A 51 -58.40 -41.07 -12.53
N SER A 52 -59.37 -41.62 -11.83
CA SER A 52 -59.31 -42.44 -10.62
C SER A 52 -58.67 -43.80 -10.83
N GLN A 53 -57.91 -44.29 -9.84
CA GLN A 53 -58.12 -45.61 -9.25
C GLN A 53 -57.32 -45.81 -7.95
N ILE A 54 -58.02 -46.38 -6.96
CA ILE A 54 -57.56 -46.86 -5.66
C ILE A 54 -56.79 -48.16 -5.88
N HIS A 55 -55.63 -48.36 -5.23
CA HIS A 55 -55.29 -49.63 -4.55
C HIS A 55 -53.95 -49.59 -3.77
N SER A 56 -54.06 -50.06 -2.51
CA SER A 56 -53.09 -50.77 -1.64
C SER A 56 -51.74 -50.16 -1.24
N PHE A 57 -51.65 -49.86 0.06
CA PHE A 57 -50.57 -50.18 1.02
C PHE A 57 -49.28 -50.86 0.49
N HIS A 58 -48.11 -50.24 0.72
CA HIS A 58 -47.03 -50.86 1.51
C HIS A 58 -45.94 -49.87 1.96
N ASN A 59 -45.50 -50.08 3.20
CA ASN A 59 -44.21 -49.79 3.82
C ASN A 59 -43.68 -48.34 3.90
N SER A 60 -43.86 -47.81 5.11
CA SER A 60 -42.93 -46.96 5.84
C SER A 60 -41.51 -47.53 5.87
N SER A 61 -40.70 -47.20 4.86
CA SER A 61 -39.24 -47.25 4.97
C SER A 61 -38.75 -45.89 5.44
N SER A 62 -38.24 -45.85 6.67
CA SER A 62 -37.56 -44.72 7.27
C SER A 62 -36.43 -44.24 6.35
N GLN A 63 -36.67 -43.18 5.57
CA GLN A 63 -35.60 -42.45 4.91
C GLN A 63 -34.81 -41.72 6.00
N LYS A 64 -33.67 -42.27 6.42
CA LYS A 64 -32.66 -41.47 7.10
C LYS A 64 -32.24 -40.36 6.13
N PRO A 65 -32.25 -39.08 6.52
CA PRO A 65 -31.77 -38.04 5.64
C PRO A 65 -30.32 -38.34 5.34
N LEU A 66 -30.01 -38.60 4.07
CA LEU A 66 -28.65 -38.55 3.58
C LEU A 66 -28.24 -37.10 3.71
N ILE A 67 -27.65 -36.75 4.86
CA ILE A 67 -26.94 -35.48 5.02
C ILE A 67 -25.80 -35.57 4.02
N ASN A 68 -26.03 -35.02 2.84
CA ASN A 68 -25.01 -34.87 1.83
C ASN A 68 -23.99 -33.89 2.39
N ASN A 69 -22.87 -34.41 2.88
CA ASN A 69 -21.80 -33.65 3.54
C ASN A 69 -20.97 -32.83 2.53
N ASN A 70 -21.60 -32.30 1.49
CA ASN A 70 -21.03 -31.25 0.64
C ASN A 70 -21.14 -29.90 1.37
N PHE A 71 -20.62 -29.85 2.60
CA PHE A 71 -20.51 -28.61 3.38
C PHE A 71 -19.57 -27.59 2.70
N PHE A 72 -18.65 -28.08 1.88
CA PHE A 72 -17.73 -27.29 1.07
C PHE A 72 -18.05 -27.44 -0.42
N SER A 73 -19.19 -26.87 -0.84
CA SER A 73 -19.43 -26.70 -2.27
C SER A 73 -18.48 -25.62 -2.82
N PRO A 74 -17.98 -25.74 -4.06
CA PRO A 74 -17.01 -24.79 -4.62
C PRO A 74 -17.55 -23.34 -4.63
N GLU A 75 -18.87 -23.17 -4.66
CA GLU A 75 -19.54 -21.87 -4.59
C GLU A 75 -19.28 -21.18 -3.24
N VAL A 76 -19.34 -21.92 -2.12
CA VAL A 76 -19.06 -21.37 -0.78
C VAL A 76 -17.60 -20.91 -0.67
N ILE A 77 -16.67 -21.69 -1.24
CA ILE A 77 -15.25 -21.34 -1.27
C ILE A 77 -15.02 -20.07 -2.11
N LEU A 78 -15.65 -19.95 -3.27
CA LEU A 78 -15.57 -18.75 -4.12
C LEU A 78 -16.12 -17.51 -3.41
N LEU A 79 -17.25 -17.63 -2.71
CA LEU A 79 -17.82 -16.54 -1.91
C LEU A 79 -16.88 -16.12 -0.77
N PHE A 80 -16.23 -17.08 -0.11
CA PHE A 80 -15.26 -16.79 0.93
C PHE A 80 -14.02 -16.09 0.37
N ILE A 81 -13.49 -16.53 -0.78
CA ILE A 81 -12.38 -15.86 -1.47
C ILE A 81 -12.76 -14.42 -1.83
N TYR A 82 -13.94 -14.21 -2.42
CA TYR A 82 -14.42 -12.87 -2.76
C TYR A 82 -14.57 -11.99 -1.52
N PHE A 83 -15.09 -12.53 -0.41
CA PHE A 83 -15.20 -11.82 0.85
C PHE A 83 -13.82 -11.41 1.41
N ILE A 84 -12.83 -12.31 1.38
CA ILE A 84 -11.46 -12.02 1.81
C ILE A 84 -10.82 -10.97 0.92
N ILE A 85 -10.99 -11.05 -0.41
CA ILE A 85 -10.50 -10.04 -1.36
C ILE A 85 -11.15 -8.68 -1.05
N PHE A 86 -12.47 -8.64 -0.91
CA PHE A 86 -13.20 -7.42 -0.61
C PHE A 86 -12.79 -6.80 0.74
N LEU A 87 -12.66 -7.64 1.78
CA LEU A 87 -12.19 -7.21 3.09
C LEU A 87 -10.75 -6.67 3.01
N SER A 88 -9.86 -7.35 2.27
CA SER A 88 -8.49 -6.89 2.07
C SER A 88 -8.43 -5.55 1.33
N PHE A 89 -9.26 -5.35 0.30
CA PHE A 89 -9.37 -4.09 -0.44
C PHE A 89 -9.92 -2.96 0.44
N ARG A 90 -10.93 -3.25 1.26
CA ARG A 90 -11.49 -2.29 2.22
C ARG A 90 -10.45 -1.88 3.26
N ILE A 91 -9.69 -2.83 3.80
CA ILE A 91 -8.62 -2.54 4.76
C ILE A 91 -7.52 -1.72 4.07
N LEU A 92 -7.07 -2.12 2.89
CA LEU A 92 -6.00 -1.42 2.16
C LEU A 92 -6.39 0.02 1.79
N SER A 93 -7.62 0.22 1.31
CA SER A 93 -8.13 1.56 0.98
C SER A 93 -8.33 2.45 2.21
N SER A 94 -8.54 1.87 3.39
CA SER A 94 -8.58 2.65 4.64
C SER A 94 -7.20 3.17 5.08
N ILE A 95 -6.13 2.43 4.77
CA ILE A 95 -4.75 2.73 5.22
C ILE A 95 -4.01 3.63 4.24
N LEU A 96 -4.14 3.37 2.93
CA LEU A 96 -3.46 4.17 1.91
C LEU A 96 -4.19 5.52 1.72
N PRO A 97 -3.49 6.65 1.84
CA PRO A 97 -4.07 7.95 1.51
C PRO A 97 -4.57 8.01 0.07
N SER A 98 -5.64 8.77 -0.19
CA SER A 98 -6.15 8.96 -1.56
C SER A 98 -5.16 9.67 -2.48
N ASP A 99 -4.27 10.48 -1.92
CA ASP A 99 -3.17 11.18 -2.60
C ASP A 99 -1.87 10.35 -2.66
N PHE A 100 -1.91 9.06 -2.31
CA PHE A 100 -0.74 8.18 -2.28
C PHE A 100 0.10 8.20 -3.57
N PRO A 101 -0.47 8.14 -4.80
CA PRO A 101 0.33 8.19 -6.02
C PRO A 101 1.18 9.47 -6.12
N ASN A 102 0.62 10.60 -5.69
CA ASN A 102 1.33 11.88 -5.67
C ASN A 102 2.44 11.86 -4.62
N ARG A 103 2.17 11.35 -3.42
CA ARG A 103 3.20 11.21 -2.36
C ARG A 103 4.36 10.33 -2.80
N TRP A 104 4.07 9.23 -3.50
CA TRP A 104 5.07 8.32 -4.03
C TRP A 104 5.98 9.00 -5.05
N ASN A 105 5.39 9.65 -6.05
CA ASN A 105 6.16 10.36 -7.09
C ASN A 105 6.97 11.53 -6.49
N ASN A 106 6.38 12.27 -5.54
CA ASN A 106 7.06 13.35 -4.85
C ASN A 106 8.25 12.84 -4.01
N LEU A 107 8.12 11.68 -3.36
CA LEU A 107 9.22 11.07 -2.61
C LEU A 107 10.37 10.68 -3.54
N ILE A 108 10.07 10.10 -4.71
CA ILE A 108 11.08 9.72 -5.70
C ILE A 108 11.80 10.98 -6.21
N ALA A 109 11.07 12.01 -6.62
CA ALA A 109 11.64 13.27 -7.08
C ALA A 109 12.50 13.94 -5.99
N PHE A 110 11.97 14.01 -4.76
CA PHE A 110 12.70 14.52 -3.60
C PHE A 110 13.99 13.74 -3.32
N SER A 111 13.99 12.43 -3.53
CA SER A 111 15.16 11.60 -3.24
C SER A 111 16.36 11.90 -4.15
N GLU A 112 16.11 12.30 -5.41
CA GLU A 112 17.14 12.78 -6.32
C GLU A 112 17.77 14.09 -5.80
N GLU A 113 16.92 15.04 -5.41
CA GLU A 113 17.37 16.32 -4.87
C GLU A 113 18.12 16.17 -3.54
N ALA A 114 17.64 15.27 -2.67
CA ALA A 114 18.23 15.00 -1.37
C ALA A 114 19.64 14.42 -1.50
N GLU A 115 19.87 13.49 -2.43
CA GLU A 115 21.20 12.94 -2.67
C GLU A 115 22.18 14.05 -3.09
N ILE A 116 21.80 14.90 -4.06
CA ILE A 116 22.64 16.01 -4.53
C ILE A 116 22.98 17.00 -3.40
N ARG A 117 21.99 17.34 -2.57
CA ARG A 117 22.15 18.34 -1.51
C ARG A 117 23.03 17.85 -0.35
N VAL A 118 22.97 16.56 -0.03
CA VAL A 118 23.47 16.04 1.25
C VAL A 118 24.79 15.28 1.10
N CYS A 119 25.06 14.67 -0.07
CA CYS A 119 26.23 13.78 -0.28
C CYS A 119 27.58 14.45 0.05
N ASN A 120 27.70 15.76 -0.15
CA ASN A 120 28.93 16.53 0.14
C ASN A 120 28.80 17.53 1.30
N LYS A 121 27.65 17.59 1.96
CA LYS A 121 27.37 18.63 2.97
C LYS A 121 27.72 18.20 4.39
N TYR A 122 27.65 16.90 4.68
CA TYR A 122 27.85 16.37 6.02
C TYR A 122 29.07 15.44 6.09
N PRO A 123 29.82 15.47 7.21
CA PRO A 123 31.00 14.64 7.35
C PRO A 123 30.64 13.15 7.43
N SER A 124 31.54 12.28 6.97
CA SER A 124 31.32 10.82 6.87
C SER A 124 30.94 10.16 8.19
N HIS A 125 31.48 10.63 9.31
CA HIS A 125 31.17 10.09 10.63
C HIS A 125 29.70 10.30 11.05
N LEU A 126 29.04 11.37 10.57
CA LEU A 126 27.63 11.61 10.90
C LEU A 126 26.73 10.53 10.27
N TRP A 127 26.98 10.20 9.01
CA TRP A 127 26.28 9.13 8.31
C TRP A 127 26.46 7.78 9.01
N GLN A 128 27.69 7.48 9.40
CA GLN A 128 28.01 6.25 10.14
C GLN A 128 27.32 6.21 11.49
N ALA A 129 27.27 7.34 12.22
CA ALA A 129 26.60 7.43 13.51
C ALA A 129 25.10 7.14 13.39
N ILE A 130 24.42 7.74 12.40
CA ILE A 130 22.98 7.51 12.17
C ILE A 130 22.70 6.06 11.79
N VAL A 131 23.47 5.49 10.87
CA VAL A 131 23.33 4.08 10.51
C VAL A 131 23.60 3.21 11.74
N ALA A 132 24.62 3.50 12.55
CA ALA A 132 24.93 2.72 13.74
C ALA A 132 23.89 2.83 14.86
N SER A 133 23.20 3.98 14.98
CA SER A 133 22.19 4.22 16.01
C SER A 133 20.81 3.72 15.62
N GLU A 134 20.36 4.00 14.40
CA GLU A 134 19.00 3.69 13.94
C GLU A 134 18.89 2.31 13.27
N ASP A 135 19.87 1.94 12.43
CA ASP A 135 19.75 0.76 11.57
C ASP A 135 21.14 0.22 11.18
N ARG A 136 21.76 -0.50 12.12
CA ARG A 136 23.16 -0.97 12.02
C ARG A 136 23.45 -1.81 10.77
N ARG A 137 22.41 -2.35 10.15
CA ARG A 137 22.51 -3.22 8.97
C ARG A 137 21.79 -2.65 7.77
N PHE A 138 21.60 -1.33 7.75
CA PHE A 138 20.95 -0.61 6.67
C PHE A 138 21.42 -1.09 5.29
N PHE A 139 22.72 -1.22 5.06
CA PHE A 139 23.26 -1.64 3.76
C PHE A 139 23.20 -3.16 3.47
N ARG A 140 22.70 -3.98 4.40
CA ARG A 140 22.69 -5.45 4.30
C ARG A 140 21.29 -6.06 4.16
N HIS A 141 20.22 -5.29 4.30
CA HIS A 141 18.85 -5.78 4.15
C HIS A 141 18.10 -5.06 3.01
N CYS A 142 16.93 -5.59 2.63
CA CYS A 142 16.06 -5.02 1.59
C CYS A 142 14.78 -4.45 2.21
N GLY A 143 14.87 -3.28 2.85
CA GLY A 143 13.73 -2.55 3.43
C GLY A 143 13.40 -2.98 4.86
N VAL A 144 13.51 -4.26 5.17
CA VAL A 144 13.22 -4.81 6.51
C VAL A 144 14.37 -5.67 7.00
N ASP A 145 14.80 -5.44 8.24
CA ASP A 145 15.83 -6.26 8.87
C ASP A 145 15.23 -7.47 9.61
N PHE A 146 14.97 -8.55 8.89
CA PHE A 146 14.41 -9.78 9.45
C PHE A 146 15.27 -10.40 10.56
N ILE A 147 16.59 -10.39 10.38
CA ILE A 147 17.50 -10.91 11.40
C ILE A 147 17.49 -9.98 12.64
N GLY A 148 17.19 -8.70 12.44
CA GLY A 148 17.20 -7.68 13.50
C GLY A 148 15.95 -7.82 14.34
N ILE A 149 14.83 -8.04 13.66
CA ILE A 149 13.55 -8.43 14.26
C ILE A 149 13.71 -9.74 15.05
N ALA A 150 14.29 -10.79 14.45
CA ALA A 150 14.50 -12.06 15.13
C ALA A 150 15.36 -11.90 16.40
N ARG A 151 16.43 -11.09 16.32
CA ARG A 151 17.28 -10.78 17.48
C ARG A 151 16.52 -10.01 18.56
N ALA A 152 15.75 -8.99 18.18
CA ALA A 152 14.95 -8.18 19.11
C ALA A 152 13.93 -9.04 19.85
N VAL A 153 13.26 -9.96 19.14
CA VAL A 153 12.32 -10.92 19.74
C VAL A 153 13.04 -11.89 20.68
N SER A 154 14.18 -12.46 20.27
CA SER A 154 14.92 -13.45 21.08
C SER A 154 15.59 -12.88 22.33
N SER A 155 16.01 -11.62 22.30
CA SER A 155 16.75 -10.98 23.41
C SER A 155 15.84 -10.35 24.45
N TRP A 156 14.50 -10.38 24.25
CA TRP A 156 13.48 -9.65 25.03
C TRP A 156 13.86 -8.19 25.32
N SER A 157 14.76 -7.63 24.50
CA SER A 157 15.40 -6.35 24.74
C SER A 157 14.61 -5.31 23.99
N SER A 158 13.75 -4.59 24.71
CA SER A 158 12.96 -3.47 24.18
C SER A 158 13.81 -2.25 23.77
N LYS A 159 15.15 -2.33 23.87
CA LYS A 159 16.07 -1.20 23.69
C LYS A 159 16.42 -0.87 22.23
N GLY A 160 15.91 -1.62 21.26
CA GLY A 160 16.07 -1.32 19.85
C GLY A 160 14.73 -1.41 19.14
N GLY A 161 14.18 -0.27 18.73
CA GLY A 161 13.03 -0.27 17.83
C GLY A 161 13.41 -1.04 16.58
N GLY A 162 12.79 -2.20 16.32
CA GLY A 162 13.12 -3.05 15.16
C GLY A 162 12.71 -2.45 13.81
N SER A 163 12.53 -1.13 13.72
CA SER A 163 12.14 -0.44 12.50
C SER A 163 13.36 0.10 11.77
N THR A 164 13.49 -0.21 10.49
CA THR A 164 14.61 0.24 9.63
C THR A 164 14.48 1.71 9.25
N ILE A 165 15.57 2.33 8.80
CA ILE A 165 15.56 3.72 8.29
C ILE A 165 14.53 3.86 7.16
N THR A 166 14.44 2.87 6.25
CA THR A 166 13.49 2.86 5.13
C THR A 166 12.05 2.83 5.62
N GLN A 167 11.75 2.00 6.61
CA GLN A 167 10.43 1.95 7.24
C GLN A 167 10.05 3.27 7.90
N GLN A 168 10.98 3.92 8.60
CA GLN A 168 10.77 5.23 9.20
C GLN A 168 10.50 6.30 8.14
N LEU A 169 11.25 6.30 7.03
CA LEU A 169 11.02 7.21 5.91
C LEU A 169 9.64 7.02 5.29
N VAL A 170 9.24 5.79 4.99
CA VAL A 170 7.91 5.45 4.45
C VAL A 170 6.80 5.90 5.38
N LYS A 171 6.91 5.59 6.67
CA LYS A 171 5.94 5.97 7.70
C LYS A 171 5.72 7.48 7.74
N ASN A 172 6.79 8.26 7.67
CA ASN A 172 6.75 9.71 7.82
C ASN A 172 6.38 10.46 6.54
N THR A 173 6.44 9.81 5.36
CA THR A 173 6.23 10.48 4.07
C THR A 173 5.00 9.96 3.32
N LEU A 174 4.75 8.65 3.33
CA LEU A 174 3.72 8.02 2.50
C LEU A 174 2.43 7.72 3.26
N LEU A 175 2.50 7.49 4.57
CA LEU A 175 1.37 7.00 5.37
C LEU A 175 0.80 8.07 6.32
N LYS A 176 -0.40 7.81 6.85
CA LYS A 176 -1.01 8.61 7.92
C LYS A 176 -0.47 8.20 9.30
N ASN A 177 -0.56 9.10 10.28
CA ASN A 177 0.03 8.91 11.61
C ASN A 177 -0.75 7.96 12.55
N GLU A 178 -1.60 7.07 12.02
CA GLU A 178 -2.46 6.16 12.78
C GLU A 178 -1.71 4.89 13.27
N ARG A 179 -1.63 4.63 14.57
CA ARG A 179 -0.87 3.47 15.09
C ARG A 179 -1.68 2.16 15.05
N THR A 180 -1.68 1.47 13.90
CA THR A 180 -2.31 0.15 13.74
C THR A 180 -1.34 -0.91 13.19
N LEU A 181 -1.59 -2.20 13.53
CA LEU A 181 -0.79 -3.33 12.99
C LEU A 181 -0.94 -3.46 11.47
N SER A 182 -2.14 -3.21 10.95
CA SER A 182 -2.39 -3.21 9.51
C SER A 182 -1.58 -2.14 8.78
N ARG A 183 -1.47 -0.92 9.35
CA ARG A 183 -0.56 0.10 8.84
C ARG A 183 0.90 -0.38 8.85
N LYS A 184 1.33 -1.05 9.92
CA LYS A 184 2.71 -1.58 10.00
C LYS A 184 3.00 -2.61 8.91
N ALA A 185 2.04 -3.45 8.55
CA ALA A 185 2.17 -4.38 7.42
C ALA A 185 2.34 -3.63 6.08
N VAL A 186 1.55 -2.58 5.84
CA VAL A 186 1.68 -1.73 4.64
C VAL A 186 3.03 -1.01 4.62
N GLU A 187 3.51 -0.51 5.76
CA GLU A 187 4.83 0.11 5.90
C GLU A 187 5.96 -0.86 5.50
N ILE A 188 5.90 -2.12 5.94
CA ILE A 188 6.84 -3.17 5.55
C ILE A 188 6.85 -3.37 4.03
N VAL A 189 5.67 -3.54 3.43
CA VAL A 189 5.54 -3.77 1.98
C VAL A 189 6.08 -2.56 1.20
N LEU A 190 5.68 -1.35 1.57
CA LEU A 190 6.13 -0.12 0.92
C LEU A 190 7.64 0.11 1.09
N ALA A 191 8.23 -0.23 2.25
CA ALA A 191 9.67 -0.13 2.45
C ALA A 191 10.44 -1.04 1.47
N ILE A 192 10.00 -2.29 1.32
CA ILE A 192 10.59 -3.22 0.34
C ILE A 192 10.44 -2.68 -1.08
N LEU A 193 9.26 -2.17 -1.45
CA LEU A 193 9.02 -1.60 -2.78
C LEU A 193 9.90 -0.37 -3.03
N LEU A 194 10.10 0.48 -2.03
CA LEU A 194 10.92 1.68 -2.14
C LEU A 194 12.38 1.34 -2.41
N GLU A 195 12.95 0.38 -1.68
CA GLU A 195 14.35 -0.05 -1.90
C GLU A 195 14.58 -0.72 -3.26
N ARG A 196 13.53 -1.27 -3.87
CA ARG A 196 13.61 -1.79 -5.24
C ARG A 196 13.55 -0.68 -6.29
N ARG A 197 13.15 0.54 -5.91
CA ARG A 197 13.00 1.67 -6.83
C ARG A 197 14.12 2.70 -6.72
N ILE A 198 14.62 2.97 -5.52
CA ILE A 198 15.68 3.96 -5.28
C ILE A 198 16.85 3.34 -4.50
N SER A 199 18.04 3.90 -4.69
CA SER A 199 19.28 3.38 -4.07
C SER A 199 19.29 3.58 -2.55
N LYS A 200 20.10 2.77 -1.84
CA LYS A 200 20.34 2.93 -0.39
C LYS A 200 20.82 4.33 -0.02
N TRP A 201 21.69 4.92 -0.83
CA TRP A 201 22.20 6.27 -0.61
C TRP A 201 21.10 7.33 -0.74
N LYS A 202 20.25 7.23 -1.76
CA LYS A 202 19.07 8.12 -1.92
C LYS A 202 18.13 8.03 -0.73
N ILE A 203 17.85 6.82 -0.24
CA ILE A 203 17.00 6.61 0.93
C ILE A 203 17.62 7.26 2.18
N LEU A 204 18.91 7.02 2.42
CA LEU A 204 19.61 7.56 3.58
C LEU A 204 19.67 9.09 3.53
N ALA A 205 19.95 9.67 2.36
CA ALA A 205 19.96 11.12 2.16
C ALA A 205 18.56 11.74 2.33
N SER A 206 17.52 11.07 1.82
CA SER A 206 16.13 11.49 1.99
C SER A 206 15.70 11.47 3.46
N TYR A 207 16.09 10.43 4.19
CA TYR A 207 15.85 10.30 5.62
C TYR A 207 16.54 11.42 6.40
N MET A 208 17.84 11.63 6.19
CA MET A 208 18.61 12.71 6.81
C MET A 208 17.95 14.07 6.55
N SER A 209 17.61 14.36 5.30
CA SER A 209 16.98 15.62 4.91
C SER A 209 15.66 15.85 5.64
N LYS A 210 14.86 14.80 5.83
CA LYS A 210 13.59 14.88 6.54
C LYS A 210 13.76 15.08 8.04
N VAL A 211 14.70 14.36 8.67
CA VAL A 211 15.01 14.53 10.09
C VAL A 211 15.52 15.95 10.36
N CYS A 212 16.43 16.46 9.55
CA CYS A 212 16.92 17.84 9.67
C CYS A 212 15.80 18.88 9.52
N GLN A 213 14.87 18.67 8.59
CA GLN A 213 13.71 19.57 8.42
C GLN A 213 12.78 19.55 9.64
N MET A 214 12.54 18.38 10.24
CA MET A 214 11.70 18.26 11.43
C MET A 214 12.34 18.95 12.64
N GLY A 215 13.64 18.78 12.85
CA GLY A 215 14.35 19.42 13.97
C GLY A 215 14.54 20.93 13.84
N SER A 216 14.31 21.52 12.65
CA SER A 216 14.34 22.98 12.46
C SER A 216 13.00 23.69 12.75
N LEU A 217 11.96 22.92 13.07
CA LEU A 217 10.61 23.43 13.33
C LEU A 217 10.22 23.37 14.82
N GLU A 218 11.16 22.98 15.68
CA GLU A 218 11.08 23.01 17.15
C GLU A 218 11.97 24.12 17.70
#